data_AF-A0A972QPU6-F1
#
_entry.id   AF-A0A972QPU6-F1
#
_cell.length_a   1.000
_cell.length_b   1.000
_cell.length_c   1.000
_cell.angle_alpha   90.00
_cell.angle_beta   90.00
_cell.angle_gamma   90.00
#
_symmetry.space_group_name_H-M   'P 1'
#
loop_
_entity.id
_entity.type
_entity.pdbx_description
1 polymer ?
#
loop_
_entity_poly.entity_id
_entity_poly.type
_entity_poly.pdbx_seq_one_letter_code
_entity_poly.pdbx_strand_id
1 'polypeptide(L)'
;MPEEKAIIQLNSLKNKNTLTWLGHSTYLIRLDGKTILIDPFLTEFASPFTWAGPRRFVPPGISLKKLPAIDIIIVSHNHYDHLDEKTIEGLPGKEKIHVVVPLGLKIFFTQRGYANVKELDWGDNTLVDNIQITSLPAVHFSGRGINDRNKTLWCSWSIVSSSGKYYFAGDTAYSSTIFRDIEKKYKSFNLAIVPIGAYEPQEMMKSFHTTPEEAIQVGIDVGAKVIVGSHWGTIELSDEPHWEPPQRFKEHARKIGIPQGNTWVMKIGETRILP
;
A
#
# COMPACT_ATOMS: atom_id res chain seq x y z
N MET A 1 17.86 2.02 1.05
CA MET A 1 18.71 3.01 1.76
C MET A 1 19.01 2.46 3.14
N PRO A 2 20.17 2.72 3.77
CA PRO A 2 20.42 2.30 5.15
C PRO A 2 19.36 2.86 6.11
N GLU A 3 18.93 2.05 7.07
CA GLU A 3 17.83 2.39 8.00
C GLU A 3 18.10 3.69 8.79
N GLU A 4 19.32 3.90 9.26
CA GLU A 4 19.67 5.13 9.99
C GLU A 4 19.47 6.39 9.14
N LYS A 5 19.82 6.33 7.85
CA LYS A 5 19.58 7.43 6.90
C LYS A 5 18.09 7.63 6.65
N ALA A 6 17.30 6.55 6.59
CA ALA A 6 15.85 6.62 6.47
C ALA A 6 15.22 7.35 7.67
N ILE A 7 15.64 7.00 8.89
CA ILE A 7 15.15 7.62 10.14
C ILE A 7 15.54 9.10 10.20
N ILE A 8 16.79 9.44 9.87
CA ILE A 8 17.25 10.85 9.83
C ILE A 8 16.42 11.65 8.82
N GLN A 9 16.20 11.12 7.62
CA GLN A 9 15.39 11.78 6.59
C GLN A 9 13.93 11.95 7.02
N LEU A 10 13.31 10.92 7.60
CA LEU A 10 11.95 11.00 8.11
C LEU A 10 11.84 12.06 9.22
N ASN A 11 12.80 12.11 10.15
CA ASN A 11 12.75 13.03 11.28
C ASN A 11 13.04 14.49 10.90
N SER A 12 13.86 14.73 9.86
CA SER A 12 14.10 16.10 9.36
C SER A 12 12.84 16.73 8.76
N LEU A 13 11.85 15.92 8.38
CA LEU A 13 10.56 16.33 7.81
C LEU A 13 9.38 16.19 8.79
N LYS A 14 9.63 16.13 10.11
CA LYS A 14 8.59 15.86 11.14
C LYS A 14 7.34 16.76 11.12
N ASN A 15 7.45 17.98 10.61
CA ASN A 15 6.34 18.94 10.52
C ASN A 15 5.74 19.04 9.11
N LYS A 16 5.98 18.04 8.25
CA LYS A 16 5.49 17.98 6.88
C LYS A 16 4.61 16.75 6.69
N ASN A 17 3.69 16.83 5.74
CA ASN A 17 2.98 15.67 5.25
C ASN A 17 3.92 14.90 4.33
N THR A 18 4.16 13.61 4.62
CA THR A 18 5.20 12.83 3.97
C THR A 18 4.74 11.43 3.62
N LEU A 19 5.31 10.87 2.56
CA LEU A 19 5.25 9.46 2.20
C LEU A 19 6.63 8.84 2.37
N THR A 20 6.71 7.76 3.13
CA THR A 20 7.93 6.96 3.29
C THR A 20 7.67 5.54 2.80
N TRP A 21 8.47 5.06 1.87
CA TRP A 21 8.35 3.68 1.38
C TRP A 21 9.16 2.73 2.26
N LEU A 22 8.50 1.79 2.94
CA LEU A 22 9.17 0.80 3.80
C LEU A 22 9.52 -0.50 3.07
N GLY A 23 9.13 -0.61 1.80
CA GLY A 23 9.32 -1.77 0.94
C GLY A 23 8.00 -2.47 0.65
N HIS A 24 7.95 -3.15 -0.50
CA HIS A 24 6.78 -3.82 -1.04
C HIS A 24 5.59 -2.85 -1.17
N SER A 25 4.43 -3.19 -0.60
CA SER A 25 3.28 -2.29 -0.48
C SER A 25 3.18 -1.58 0.87
N THR A 26 4.20 -1.70 1.73
CA THR A 26 4.20 -1.03 3.03
C THR A 26 4.66 0.42 2.94
N TYR A 27 3.79 1.33 3.38
CA TYR A 27 4.09 2.76 3.44
C TYR A 27 3.79 3.33 4.82
N LEU A 28 4.62 4.29 5.22
CA LEU A 28 4.34 5.17 6.34
C LEU A 28 3.94 6.53 5.78
N ILE A 29 2.77 7.04 6.16
CA ILE A 29 2.28 8.35 5.75
C ILE A 29 2.16 9.24 6.98
N ARG A 30 2.76 10.43 6.93
CA ARG A 30 2.39 11.52 7.84
C ARG A 30 1.40 12.42 7.14
N LEU A 31 0.22 12.59 7.73
CA LEU A 31 -0.84 13.40 7.15
C LEU A 31 -1.59 14.13 8.27
N ASP A 32 -1.57 15.46 8.21
CA ASP A 32 -2.26 16.36 9.15
C ASP A 32 -2.02 16.01 10.62
N GLY A 33 -0.77 15.67 10.95
CA GLY A 33 -0.33 15.34 12.30
C GLY A 33 -0.53 13.88 12.72
N LYS A 34 -1.09 13.03 11.84
CA LYS A 34 -1.27 11.59 12.08
C LYS A 34 -0.26 10.76 11.32
N THR A 35 0.13 9.63 11.89
CA THR A 35 1.01 8.64 11.26
C THR A 35 0.20 7.40 10.89
N ILE A 36 0.08 7.14 9.59
CA ILE A 36 -0.64 6.02 8.99
C ILE A 36 0.36 4.97 8.53
N LEU A 37 0.15 3.71 8.90
CA LEU A 37 0.87 2.55 8.38
C LEU A 37 -0.07 1.76 7.46
N ILE A 38 0.31 1.62 6.19
CA ILE A 38 -0.48 0.92 5.17
C ILE A 38 0.19 -0.41 4.83
N ASP A 39 -0.62 -1.47 4.67
CA ASP A 39 -0.24 -2.83 4.27
C ASP A 39 1.06 -3.31 4.97
N PRO A 40 1.05 -3.40 6.30
CA PRO A 40 2.24 -3.66 7.09
C PRO A 40 2.80 -5.06 6.82
N PHE A 41 3.98 -5.09 6.19
CA PHE A 41 4.85 -6.27 6.03
C PHE A 41 6.30 -5.84 6.30
N LEU A 42 6.79 -6.14 7.51
CA LEU A 42 8.13 -5.74 7.98
C LEU A 42 8.99 -6.93 8.43
N THR A 43 8.44 -8.13 8.53
CA THR A 43 9.23 -9.34 8.76
C THR A 43 9.90 -9.87 7.50
N GLU A 44 10.70 -10.91 7.64
CA GLU A 44 11.56 -11.45 6.60
C GLU A 44 10.82 -12.29 5.56
N PHE A 45 9.71 -12.95 5.94
CA PHE A 45 8.96 -13.87 5.07
C PHE A 45 7.50 -13.45 4.96
N ALA A 46 6.97 -13.37 3.73
CA ALA A 46 5.54 -13.23 3.48
C ALA A 46 4.85 -14.59 3.60
N SER A 47 4.72 -15.10 4.83
CA SER A 47 4.30 -16.47 5.11
C SER A 47 3.79 -16.63 6.53
N PRO A 48 2.97 -17.65 6.84
CA PRO A 48 2.68 -18.02 8.22
C PRO A 48 3.90 -18.59 8.96
N PHE A 49 4.96 -18.97 8.23
CA PHE A 49 6.20 -19.53 8.77
C PHE A 49 7.34 -18.53 8.68
N THR A 50 8.22 -18.52 9.68
CA THR A 50 9.41 -17.65 9.73
C THR A 50 10.62 -18.20 8.99
N TRP A 51 10.47 -19.32 8.26
CA TRP A 51 11.57 -20.05 7.61
C TRP A 51 11.25 -20.51 6.19
N ALA A 52 10.01 -20.30 5.72
CA ALA A 52 9.54 -20.76 4.42
C ALA A 52 8.60 -19.74 3.79
N GLY A 53 8.51 -19.73 2.47
CA GLY A 53 7.71 -18.79 1.67
C GLY A 53 8.54 -17.66 1.07
N PRO A 54 7.90 -16.70 0.38
CA PRO A 54 8.60 -15.57 -0.24
C PRO A 54 9.41 -14.78 0.79
N ARG A 55 10.72 -14.73 0.57
CA ARG A 55 11.69 -14.09 1.47
C ARG A 55 12.08 -12.73 0.94
N ARG A 56 12.24 -11.76 1.83
CA ARG A 56 12.74 -10.44 1.47
C ARG A 56 14.18 -10.51 0.97
N PHE A 57 14.44 -9.89 -0.17
CA PHE A 57 15.80 -9.64 -0.65
C PHE A 57 16.48 -8.51 0.13
N VAL A 58 15.67 -7.61 0.69
CA VAL A 58 16.10 -6.35 1.30
C VAL A 58 15.31 -6.08 2.59
N PRO A 59 15.97 -5.62 3.66
CA PRO A 59 15.30 -5.29 4.91
C PRO A 59 14.31 -4.12 4.70
N PRO A 60 13.31 -3.98 5.59
CA PRO A 60 12.43 -2.82 5.55
C PRO A 60 13.21 -1.52 5.72
N GLY A 61 12.68 -0.44 5.13
CA GLY A 61 13.31 0.88 5.20
C GLY A 61 13.48 1.38 6.64
N ILE A 62 12.52 1.06 7.49
CA ILE A 62 12.55 1.24 8.94
C ILE A 62 11.99 -0.03 9.57
N SER A 63 12.75 -0.67 10.45
CA SER A 63 12.33 -1.87 11.16
C SER A 63 11.23 -1.57 12.16
N LEU A 64 10.43 -2.59 12.48
CA LEU A 64 9.33 -2.52 13.44
C LEU A 64 9.72 -1.84 14.76
N LYS A 65 10.90 -2.16 15.30
CA LYS A 65 11.39 -1.61 16.57
C LYS A 65 11.72 -0.11 16.52
N LYS A 66 11.91 0.46 15.33
CA LYS A 66 12.30 1.85 15.11
C LYS A 66 11.22 2.67 14.41
N LEU A 67 10.03 2.10 14.21
CA LEU A 67 8.89 2.87 13.71
C LEU A 67 8.54 3.99 14.70
N PRO A 68 8.10 5.15 14.20
CA PRO A 68 7.43 6.13 15.06
C PRO A 68 6.11 5.56 15.58
N ALA A 69 5.50 6.26 16.54
CA ALA A 69 4.14 5.94 16.98
C ALA A 69 3.18 5.94 15.78
N ILE A 70 2.34 4.91 15.70
CA ILE A 70 1.33 4.74 14.65
C ILE A 70 0.00 5.16 15.23
N ASP A 71 -0.75 5.99 14.50
CA ASP A 71 -2.11 6.40 14.87
C ASP A 71 -3.15 5.55 14.13
N ILE A 72 -2.88 5.23 12.87
CA ILE A 72 -3.82 4.55 11.97
C ILE A 72 -3.12 3.39 11.24
N ILE A 73 -3.76 2.23 11.18
CA ILE A 73 -3.38 1.13 10.29
C ILE A 73 -4.45 0.98 9.22
N ILE A 74 -4.03 0.86 7.96
CA ILE A 74 -4.89 0.57 6.82
C ILE A 74 -4.38 -0.71 6.14
N VAL A 75 -5.30 -1.58 5.73
CA VAL A 75 -4.97 -2.83 5.04
C VAL A 75 -5.82 -2.96 3.78
N SER A 76 -5.25 -3.28 2.62
CA SER A 76 -5.99 -3.52 1.37
C SER A 76 -6.66 -4.89 1.33
N HIS A 77 -5.95 -5.93 1.76
CA HIS A 77 -6.44 -7.31 1.76
C HIS A 77 -5.55 -8.19 2.66
N ASN A 78 -5.90 -9.46 2.78
CA ASN A 78 -5.33 -10.33 3.80
C ASN A 78 -4.14 -11.17 3.34
N HIS A 79 -3.51 -10.97 2.18
CA HIS A 79 -2.34 -11.77 1.81
C HIS A 79 -1.15 -11.50 2.76
N TYR A 80 -0.23 -12.47 2.86
CA TYR A 80 0.85 -12.42 3.85
C TYR A 80 1.85 -11.29 3.62
N ASP A 81 2.00 -10.82 2.39
CA ASP A 81 2.85 -9.71 1.99
C ASP A 81 2.18 -8.33 2.15
N HIS A 82 0.89 -8.28 2.51
CA HIS A 82 0.15 -7.05 2.82
C HIS A 82 -0.32 -6.98 4.28
N LEU A 83 -0.47 -8.14 4.92
CA LEU A 83 -0.89 -8.28 6.31
C LEU A 83 0.03 -9.26 7.03
N ASP A 84 1.12 -8.73 7.56
CA ASP A 84 2.08 -9.49 8.34
C ASP A 84 1.67 -9.52 9.81
N GLU A 85 1.28 -10.71 10.25
CA GLU A 85 0.85 -10.98 11.62
C GLU A 85 1.89 -10.58 12.65
N LYS A 86 3.17 -10.85 12.42
CA LYS A 86 4.24 -10.54 13.40
C LYS A 86 4.51 -9.04 13.48
N THR A 87 4.34 -8.33 12.36
CA THR A 87 4.36 -6.87 12.36
C THR A 87 3.20 -6.31 13.18
N ILE A 88 1.97 -6.80 12.96
CA ILE A 88 0.78 -6.37 13.71
C ILE A 88 0.90 -6.71 15.21
N GLU A 89 1.39 -7.90 15.56
CA GLU A 89 1.58 -8.29 16.96
C GLU A 89 2.65 -7.47 17.68
N GLY A 90 3.70 -7.04 16.98
CA GLY A 90 4.82 -6.33 17.57
C GLY A 90 4.63 -4.81 17.72
N LEU A 91 3.54 -4.24 17.20
CA LEU A 91 3.24 -2.81 17.37
C LEU A 91 2.80 -2.49 18.81
N PRO A 92 3.35 -1.45 19.45
CA PRO A 92 2.92 -0.99 20.78
C PRO A 92 1.64 -0.13 20.69
N GLY A 93 0.95 0.05 21.82
CA GLY A 93 -0.17 1.00 21.92
C GLY A 93 -1.43 0.61 21.13
N LYS A 94 -1.66 -0.69 20.91
CA LYS A 94 -2.77 -1.23 20.09
C LYS A 94 -4.15 -0.74 20.51
N GLU A 95 -4.33 -0.38 21.77
CA GLU A 95 -5.55 0.17 22.34
C GLU A 95 -5.87 1.60 21.85
N LYS A 96 -4.86 2.33 21.35
CA LYS A 96 -4.98 3.69 20.81
C LYS A 96 -4.98 3.73 19.28
N ILE A 97 -4.44 2.69 18.63
CA ILE A 97 -4.37 2.61 17.18
C ILE A 97 -5.77 2.39 16.60
N HIS A 98 -6.15 3.23 15.63
CA HIS A 98 -7.32 3.00 14.78
C HIS A 98 -6.94 2.08 13.63
N VAL A 99 -7.69 1.00 13.43
CA VAL A 99 -7.49 0.07 12.32
C VAL A 99 -8.67 0.18 11.37
N VAL A 100 -8.39 0.39 10.09
CA VAL A 100 -9.39 0.42 9.01
C VAL A 100 -9.06 -0.68 8.01
N VAL A 101 -9.98 -1.64 7.88
CA VAL A 101 -9.77 -2.86 7.09
C VAL A 101 -11.00 -3.16 6.22
N PRO A 102 -10.86 -3.98 5.17
CA PRO A 102 -11.98 -4.50 4.39
C PRO A 102 -12.86 -5.43 5.25
N LEU A 103 -14.11 -5.65 4.84
CA LEU A 103 -15.03 -6.59 5.48
C LEU A 103 -14.39 -7.96 5.76
N GLY A 104 -14.65 -8.51 6.95
CA GLY A 104 -14.21 -9.84 7.39
C GLY A 104 -12.86 -9.87 8.12
N LEU A 105 -12.12 -8.76 8.16
CA LEU A 105 -10.79 -8.71 8.80
C LEU A 105 -10.77 -8.18 10.24
N LYS A 106 -11.87 -7.70 10.81
CA LYS A 106 -11.88 -7.18 12.18
C LYS A 106 -11.46 -8.20 13.21
N ILE A 107 -11.87 -9.45 13.02
CA ILE A 107 -11.55 -10.52 13.97
C ILE A 107 -10.04 -10.75 14.08
N PHE A 108 -9.30 -10.60 12.96
CA PHE A 108 -7.85 -10.70 12.94
C PHE A 108 -7.18 -9.69 13.88
N PHE A 109 -7.66 -8.45 13.89
CA PHE A 109 -7.09 -7.39 14.72
C PHE A 109 -7.56 -7.43 16.17
N THR A 110 -8.85 -7.66 16.39
CA THR A 110 -9.41 -7.72 17.76
C THR A 110 -8.82 -8.85 18.58
N GLN A 111 -8.59 -10.03 17.98
CA GLN A 111 -7.88 -11.15 18.63
C GLN A 111 -6.43 -10.83 19.01
N ARG A 112 -5.84 -9.79 18.39
CA ARG A 112 -4.46 -9.34 18.64
C ARG A 112 -4.38 -8.10 19.54
N GLY A 113 -5.50 -7.71 20.16
CA GLY A 113 -5.56 -6.65 21.17
C GLY A 113 -5.86 -5.25 20.63
N TYR A 114 -6.27 -5.11 19.37
CA TYR A 114 -6.71 -3.82 18.83
C TYR A 114 -8.16 -3.55 19.21
N ALA A 115 -8.41 -2.43 19.89
CA ALA A 115 -9.73 -2.06 20.37
C ALA A 115 -10.56 -1.30 19.31
N ASN A 116 -9.90 -0.49 18.47
CA ASN A 116 -10.56 0.43 17.54
C ASN A 116 -10.48 -0.07 16.10
N VAL A 117 -11.28 -1.06 15.75
CA VAL A 117 -11.25 -1.67 14.40
C VAL A 117 -12.55 -1.38 13.64
N LYS A 118 -12.40 -0.78 12.45
CA LYS A 118 -13.47 -0.49 11.48
C LYS A 118 -13.33 -1.41 10.27
N GLU A 119 -14.41 -2.11 9.95
CA GLU A 119 -14.57 -2.87 8.72
C GLU A 119 -15.43 -2.08 7.76
N LEU A 120 -15.03 -2.05 6.49
CA LEU A 120 -15.71 -1.30 5.44
C LEU A 120 -15.94 -2.20 4.22
N ASP A 121 -17.14 -2.13 3.64
CA ASP A 121 -17.41 -2.64 2.29
C ASP A 121 -16.99 -1.60 1.24
N TRP A 122 -16.95 -1.98 -0.04
CA TRP A 122 -16.71 -1.05 -1.12
C TRP A 122 -17.76 0.08 -1.13
N GLY A 123 -17.27 1.31 -1.04
CA GLY A 123 -18.09 2.52 -0.97
C GLY A 123 -18.33 3.01 0.45
N ASP A 124 -18.13 2.18 1.47
CA ASP A 124 -18.18 2.61 2.86
C ASP A 124 -16.98 3.50 3.20
N ASN A 125 -17.17 4.37 4.19
CA ASN A 125 -16.13 5.23 4.69
C ASN A 125 -16.22 5.41 6.20
N THR A 126 -15.11 5.80 6.80
CA THR A 126 -15.03 6.22 8.19
C THR A 126 -14.19 7.48 8.29
N LEU A 127 -14.52 8.32 9.27
CA LEU A 127 -13.67 9.43 9.69
C LEU A 127 -12.85 8.97 10.90
N VAL A 128 -11.52 9.02 10.80
CA VAL A 128 -10.61 8.83 11.93
C VAL A 128 -9.92 10.17 12.17
N ASP A 129 -10.23 10.80 13.29
CA ASP A 129 -9.88 12.19 13.58
C ASP A 129 -10.32 13.14 12.46
N ASN A 130 -9.37 13.64 11.66
CA ASN A 130 -9.57 14.56 10.55
C ASN A 130 -9.27 13.92 9.18
N ILE A 131 -9.17 12.59 9.12
CA ILE A 131 -8.83 11.84 7.91
C ILE A 131 -9.99 10.91 7.55
N GLN A 132 -10.63 11.17 6.42
CA GLN A 132 -11.66 10.31 5.86
C GLN A 132 -11.00 9.20 5.06
N ILE A 133 -11.34 7.95 5.39
CA ILE A 133 -10.84 6.75 4.72
C ILE A 133 -12.04 6.05 4.10
N THR A 134 -12.01 5.90 2.78
CA THR A 134 -13.07 5.25 1.99
C THR A 134 -12.53 3.99 1.34
N SER A 135 -13.20 2.86 1.54
CA SER A 135 -12.89 1.61 0.83
C SER A 135 -13.43 1.69 -0.59
N LEU A 136 -12.59 1.37 -1.57
CA LEU A 136 -12.89 1.47 -2.99
C LEU A 136 -12.66 0.11 -3.68
N PRO A 137 -13.34 -0.18 -4.80
CA PRO A 137 -13.13 -1.45 -5.49
C PRO A 137 -11.69 -1.63 -6.00
N ALA A 138 -11.26 -2.89 -6.07
CA ALA A 138 -10.03 -3.35 -6.72
C ALA A 138 -10.29 -4.71 -7.37
N VAL A 139 -9.50 -5.09 -8.39
CA VAL A 139 -9.62 -6.38 -9.08
C VAL A 139 -8.60 -7.35 -8.52
N HIS A 140 -8.95 -8.01 -7.41
CA HIS A 140 -8.07 -8.97 -6.75
C HIS A 140 -8.86 -10.07 -6.05
N PHE A 141 -8.23 -10.76 -5.12
CA PHE A 141 -8.82 -11.78 -4.27
C PHE A 141 -8.21 -11.71 -2.86
N SER A 142 -8.67 -12.57 -1.96
CA SER A 142 -8.11 -12.72 -0.61
C SER A 142 -7.94 -14.20 -0.25
N GLY A 143 -7.07 -14.50 0.70
CA GLY A 143 -6.86 -15.84 1.26
C GLY A 143 -5.51 -15.97 1.97
N ARG A 144 -5.47 -16.73 3.07
CA ARG A 144 -4.27 -17.03 3.86
C ARG A 144 -4.06 -18.53 4.07
N GLY A 145 -5.01 -19.37 3.70
CA GLY A 145 -4.97 -20.81 3.90
C GLY A 145 -5.69 -21.58 2.80
N ILE A 146 -5.94 -22.86 3.07
CA ILE A 146 -6.43 -23.80 2.05
C ILE A 146 -7.94 -23.61 1.74
N ASN A 147 -8.71 -23.08 2.70
CA ASN A 147 -10.18 -23.00 2.62
C ASN A 147 -10.74 -21.62 3.01
N ASP A 148 -9.99 -20.54 2.79
CA ASP A 148 -10.41 -19.18 3.14
C ASP A 148 -10.38 -18.19 1.97
N ARG A 149 -10.22 -18.70 0.74
CA ARG A 149 -10.27 -17.86 -0.46
C ARG A 149 -11.54 -17.03 -0.49
N ASN A 150 -11.40 -15.71 -0.62
CA ASN A 150 -12.47 -14.72 -0.69
C ASN A 150 -13.41 -14.69 0.52
N LYS A 151 -13.00 -15.21 1.69
CA LYS A 151 -13.79 -15.09 2.93
C LYS A 151 -13.69 -13.70 3.58
N THR A 152 -12.70 -12.90 3.20
CA THR A 152 -12.60 -11.48 3.53
C THR A 152 -12.57 -10.65 2.26
N LEU A 153 -12.97 -9.39 2.34
CA LEU A 153 -12.91 -8.48 1.20
C LEU A 153 -11.45 -8.06 0.91
N TRP A 154 -11.23 -7.56 -0.31
CA TRP A 154 -10.03 -6.84 -0.76
C TRP A 154 -10.47 -5.48 -1.29
N CYS A 155 -9.68 -4.43 -1.16
CA CYS A 155 -10.05 -3.11 -1.66
C CYS A 155 -8.84 -2.22 -1.96
N SER A 156 -9.10 -1.16 -2.72
CA SER A 156 -8.27 0.04 -2.76
C SER A 156 -8.78 1.06 -1.73
N TRP A 157 -8.02 2.12 -1.48
CA TRP A 157 -8.32 3.13 -0.46
C TRP A 157 -8.22 4.54 -1.01
N SER A 158 -9.24 5.36 -0.72
CA SER A 158 -9.16 6.81 -0.81
C SER A 158 -8.95 7.39 0.59
N ILE A 159 -7.87 8.16 0.77
CA ILE A 159 -7.47 8.78 2.03
C ILE A 159 -7.52 10.29 1.83
N VAL A 160 -8.46 10.96 2.49
CA VAL A 160 -8.74 12.39 2.30
C VAL A 160 -8.57 13.13 3.61
N SER A 161 -7.87 14.26 3.54
CA SER A 161 -7.62 15.16 4.67
C SER A 161 -7.75 16.62 4.21
N SER A 162 -7.50 17.57 5.10
CA SER A 162 -7.49 18.99 4.74
C SER A 162 -6.33 19.35 3.80
N SER A 163 -5.25 18.57 3.82
CA SER A 163 -4.07 18.80 2.98
C SER A 163 -4.13 18.15 1.60
N GLY A 164 -5.11 17.29 1.33
CA GLY A 164 -5.22 16.64 0.02
C GLY A 164 -5.88 15.28 0.06
N LYS A 165 -5.86 14.66 -1.12
CA LYS A 165 -6.54 13.40 -1.42
C LYS A 165 -5.56 12.40 -2.05
N TYR A 166 -5.44 11.24 -1.44
CA TYR A 166 -4.47 10.22 -1.77
C TYR A 166 -5.16 8.89 -2.07
N TYR A 167 -4.66 8.18 -3.07
CA TYR A 167 -5.17 6.88 -3.48
C TYR A 167 -4.12 5.81 -3.23
N PHE A 168 -4.53 4.68 -2.65
CA PHE A 168 -3.71 3.50 -2.53
C PHE A 168 -4.44 2.33 -3.19
N ALA A 169 -3.89 1.79 -4.27
CA ALA A 169 -4.57 0.80 -5.08
C ALA A 169 -4.71 -0.56 -4.39
N GLY A 170 -3.83 -0.89 -3.45
CA GLY A 170 -3.60 -2.29 -3.07
C GLY A 170 -3.11 -3.10 -4.27
N ASP A 171 -3.28 -4.42 -4.20
CA ASP A 171 -3.10 -5.28 -5.36
C ASP A 171 -4.35 -5.25 -6.24
N THR A 172 -4.13 -5.15 -7.55
CA THR A 172 -5.23 -5.12 -8.51
C THR A 172 -4.75 -5.46 -9.90
N ALA A 173 -5.58 -6.15 -10.68
CA ALA A 173 -5.52 -6.14 -12.13
C ALA A 173 -6.13 -4.86 -12.71
N TYR A 174 -5.90 -4.63 -13.99
CA TYR A 174 -6.44 -3.47 -14.68
C TYR A 174 -7.92 -3.65 -15.05
N SER A 175 -8.72 -2.62 -14.78
CA SER A 175 -10.11 -2.50 -15.22
C SER A 175 -10.42 -1.03 -15.50
N SER A 176 -10.54 -0.69 -16.79
CA SER A 176 -10.84 0.67 -17.22
C SER A 176 -12.16 1.19 -16.64
N THR A 177 -13.16 0.31 -16.48
CA THR A 177 -14.45 0.66 -15.89
C THR A 177 -14.30 1.06 -14.42
N ILE A 178 -13.65 0.22 -13.61
CA ILE A 178 -13.53 0.46 -12.16
C ILE A 178 -12.78 1.76 -11.88
N PHE A 179 -11.62 1.97 -12.52
CA PHE A 179 -10.78 3.13 -12.19
C PHE A 179 -11.36 4.44 -12.71
N ARG A 180 -12.00 4.45 -13.89
CA ARG A 180 -12.69 5.64 -14.39
C ARG A 180 -13.94 5.97 -13.56
N ASP A 181 -14.65 4.97 -13.06
CA ASP A 181 -15.81 5.21 -12.19
C ASP A 181 -15.38 5.73 -10.81
N ILE A 182 -14.20 5.32 -10.31
CA ILE A 182 -13.56 5.93 -9.15
C ILE A 182 -13.32 7.43 -9.39
N GLU A 183 -12.69 7.83 -10.51
CA GLU A 183 -12.48 9.25 -10.82
C GLU A 183 -13.80 10.03 -10.91
N LYS A 184 -14.80 9.50 -11.62
CA LYS A 184 -16.09 10.18 -11.77
C LYS A 184 -16.74 10.50 -10.42
N LYS A 185 -16.72 9.51 -9.50
CA LYS A 185 -17.37 9.58 -8.19
C LYS A 185 -16.55 10.37 -7.18
N TYR A 186 -15.23 10.17 -7.15
CA TYR A 186 -14.36 10.66 -6.09
C TYR A 186 -13.51 11.86 -6.52
N LYS A 187 -13.48 12.21 -7.81
CA LYS A 187 -12.63 13.23 -8.41
C LYS A 187 -11.15 12.89 -8.31
N SER A 188 -10.32 13.75 -8.90
CA SER A 188 -8.86 13.59 -8.99
C SER A 188 -8.17 13.47 -7.63
N PHE A 189 -7.04 12.77 -7.62
CA PHE A 189 -6.17 12.58 -6.46
C PHE A 189 -4.87 13.38 -6.61
N ASN A 190 -4.33 13.89 -5.50
CA ASN A 190 -3.00 14.50 -5.48
C ASN A 190 -1.93 13.47 -5.83
N LEU A 191 -2.07 12.24 -5.30
CA LEU A 191 -1.12 11.16 -5.52
C LEU A 191 -1.82 9.80 -5.47
N ALA A 192 -1.40 8.88 -6.33
CA ALA A 192 -1.79 7.48 -6.34
C ALA A 192 -0.58 6.57 -6.16
N ILE A 193 -0.69 5.58 -5.27
CA ILE A 193 0.26 4.48 -5.10
C ILE A 193 -0.33 3.27 -5.84
N VAL A 194 0.41 2.73 -6.81
CA VAL A 194 -0.04 1.67 -7.71
C VAL A 194 0.97 0.51 -7.74
N PRO A 195 0.55 -0.76 -7.76
CA PRO A 195 1.45 -1.91 -7.79
C PRO A 195 2.09 -2.03 -9.18
N ILE A 196 3.39 -2.31 -9.25
CA ILE A 196 4.10 -2.46 -10.53
C ILE A 196 4.82 -3.81 -10.67
N GLY A 197 4.78 -4.68 -9.65
CA GLY A 197 5.40 -6.01 -9.65
C GLY A 197 4.36 -7.13 -9.70
N ALA A 198 4.85 -8.38 -9.63
CA ALA A 198 4.06 -9.61 -9.62
C ALA A 198 3.17 -9.82 -10.86
N TYR A 199 3.68 -9.52 -12.06
CA TYR A 199 2.90 -9.53 -13.31
C TYR A 199 3.23 -10.68 -14.29
N GLU A 200 4.21 -11.56 -14.00
CA GLU A 200 4.58 -12.68 -14.87
C GLU A 200 4.33 -14.05 -14.22
N PRO A 201 3.91 -15.09 -14.96
CA PRO A 201 3.55 -15.05 -16.37
C PRO A 201 2.22 -14.33 -16.59
N GLN A 202 2.16 -13.46 -17.60
CA GLN A 202 1.00 -12.60 -17.83
C GLN A 202 -0.31 -13.37 -18.02
N GLU A 203 -0.30 -14.60 -18.57
CA GLU A 203 -1.51 -15.40 -18.74
C GLU A 203 -2.21 -15.71 -17.41
N MET A 204 -1.44 -15.84 -16.33
CA MET A 204 -1.93 -16.10 -14.99
C MET A 204 -2.18 -14.82 -14.21
N MET A 205 -1.21 -13.89 -14.24
CA MET A 205 -1.20 -12.74 -13.34
C MET A 205 -2.13 -11.60 -13.76
N LYS A 206 -2.49 -11.48 -15.04
CA LYS A 206 -3.36 -10.40 -15.56
C LYS A 206 -4.76 -10.32 -14.92
N SER A 207 -5.18 -11.36 -14.20
CA SER A 207 -6.47 -11.37 -13.49
C SER A 207 -6.39 -10.77 -12.07
N PHE A 208 -5.18 -10.50 -11.57
CA PHE A 208 -4.92 -10.11 -10.18
C PHE A 208 -3.92 -8.95 -10.03
N HIS A 209 -3.00 -8.78 -10.99
CA HIS A 209 -1.94 -7.79 -10.94
C HIS A 209 -1.85 -6.99 -12.25
N THR A 210 -1.48 -5.72 -12.13
CA THR A 210 -1.14 -4.85 -13.25
C THR A 210 0.32 -5.04 -13.66
N THR A 211 0.57 -4.95 -14.96
CA THR A 211 1.91 -4.61 -15.48
C THR A 211 2.30 -3.17 -15.11
N PRO A 212 3.59 -2.78 -15.20
CA PRO A 212 4.02 -1.39 -14.98
C PRO A 212 3.30 -0.36 -15.87
N GLU A 213 2.97 -0.73 -17.11
CA GLU A 213 2.23 0.08 -18.06
C GLU A 213 0.76 0.26 -17.62
N GLU A 214 0.10 -0.83 -17.24
CA GLU A 214 -1.26 -0.78 -16.71
C GLU A 214 -1.34 -0.01 -15.40
N ALA A 215 -0.32 -0.08 -14.53
CA ALA A 215 -0.26 0.68 -13.29
C ALA A 215 -0.23 2.20 -13.54
N ILE A 216 0.50 2.65 -14.58
CA ILE A 216 0.43 4.04 -15.04
C ILE A 216 -0.98 4.38 -15.49
N GLN A 217 -1.63 3.49 -16.26
CA GLN A 217 -3.00 3.68 -16.73
C GLN A 217 -4.00 3.75 -15.57
N VAL A 218 -3.85 2.94 -14.51
CA VAL A 218 -4.63 3.05 -13.26
C VAL A 218 -4.48 4.45 -12.67
N GLY A 219 -3.25 4.95 -12.53
CA GLY A 219 -2.99 6.29 -12.00
C GLY A 219 -3.64 7.40 -12.83
N ILE A 220 -3.65 7.27 -14.16
CA ILE A 220 -4.35 8.20 -15.07
C ILE A 220 -5.86 8.10 -14.90
N ASP A 221 -6.42 6.90 -14.90
CA ASP A 221 -7.87 6.69 -14.88
C ASP A 221 -8.51 7.07 -13.54
N VAL A 222 -7.77 7.04 -12.42
CA VAL A 222 -8.21 7.63 -11.14
C VAL A 222 -7.98 9.14 -11.06
N GLY A 223 -7.34 9.75 -12.08
CA GLY A 223 -7.07 11.17 -12.13
C GLY A 223 -5.97 11.64 -11.17
N ALA A 224 -4.94 10.82 -10.94
CA ALA A 224 -3.83 11.16 -10.05
C ALA A 224 -2.86 12.16 -10.71
N LYS A 225 -2.46 13.21 -9.96
CA LYS A 225 -1.42 14.15 -10.43
C LYS A 225 -0.02 13.55 -10.35
N VAL A 226 0.24 12.75 -9.32
CA VAL A 226 1.51 12.03 -9.10
C VAL A 226 1.23 10.54 -8.96
N ILE A 227 2.01 9.69 -9.63
CA ILE A 227 1.86 8.23 -9.60
C ILE A 227 3.13 7.62 -8.99
N VAL A 228 2.97 6.78 -7.96
CA VAL A 228 4.06 6.14 -7.23
C VAL A 228 4.01 4.63 -7.47
N GLY A 229 5.10 4.05 -7.96
CA GLY A 229 5.22 2.60 -8.11
C GLY A 229 5.48 1.90 -6.77
N SER A 230 4.76 0.81 -6.52
CA SER A 230 4.79 -0.02 -5.30
C SER A 230 4.84 -1.53 -5.62
N HIS A 231 4.87 -2.39 -4.59
CA HIS A 231 4.82 -3.86 -4.75
C HIS A 231 5.98 -4.48 -5.56
N TRP A 232 7.15 -3.85 -5.56
CA TRP A 232 8.31 -4.32 -6.33
C TRP A 232 9.61 -4.29 -5.51
N GLY A 233 10.62 -5.01 -5.99
CA GLY A 233 12.00 -4.94 -5.49
C GLY A 233 12.19 -5.34 -4.02
N THR A 234 11.27 -6.14 -3.46
CA THR A 234 11.26 -6.49 -2.03
C THR A 234 11.23 -8.00 -1.77
N ILE A 235 10.30 -8.73 -2.40
CA ILE A 235 10.18 -10.20 -2.36
C ILE A 235 9.97 -10.74 -3.78
N GLU A 236 10.21 -12.03 -3.99
CA GLU A 236 9.88 -12.76 -5.22
C GLU A 236 8.44 -13.28 -5.14
N LEU A 237 7.55 -12.80 -6.01
CA LEU A 237 6.16 -13.27 -6.09
C LEU A 237 5.79 -13.85 -7.45
N SER A 238 6.57 -13.56 -8.48
CA SER A 238 6.27 -13.94 -9.86
C SER A 238 7.55 -13.97 -10.69
N ASP A 239 7.45 -14.35 -11.97
CA ASP A 239 8.61 -14.73 -12.80
C ASP A 239 9.35 -13.54 -13.44
N GLU A 240 8.95 -12.29 -13.15
CA GLU A 240 9.56 -11.11 -13.74
C GLU A 240 10.96 -10.84 -13.16
N PRO A 241 11.90 -10.28 -13.95
CA PRO A 241 13.18 -9.84 -13.41
C PRO A 241 12.98 -8.78 -12.32
N HIS A 242 13.45 -9.02 -11.09
CA HIS A 242 13.10 -8.23 -9.90
C HIS A 242 13.32 -6.71 -10.01
N TRP A 243 14.24 -6.27 -10.87
CA TRP A 243 14.61 -4.85 -11.06
C TRP A 243 14.11 -4.24 -12.37
N GLU A 244 13.38 -5.01 -13.20
CA GLU A 244 12.71 -4.53 -14.41
C GLU A 244 11.52 -3.59 -14.14
N PRO A 245 10.61 -3.86 -13.17
CA PRO A 245 9.40 -3.07 -12.96
C PRO A 245 9.60 -1.55 -12.94
N PRO A 246 10.54 -0.97 -12.16
CA PRO A 246 10.74 0.48 -12.11
C PRO A 246 11.24 1.07 -13.43
N GLN A 247 11.94 0.28 -14.26
CA GLN A 247 12.46 0.72 -15.55
C GLN A 247 11.31 0.85 -16.54
N ARG A 248 10.48 -0.21 -16.65
CA ARG A 248 9.27 -0.21 -17.49
C ARG A 248 8.30 0.89 -17.09
N PHE A 249 8.04 1.04 -15.78
CA PHE A 249 7.16 2.08 -15.25
C PHE A 249 7.60 3.49 -15.69
N LYS A 250 8.88 3.84 -15.52
CA LYS A 250 9.42 5.15 -15.91
C LYS A 250 9.43 5.33 -17.43
N GLU A 251 9.82 4.30 -18.17
CA GLU A 251 9.92 4.37 -19.62
C GLU A 251 8.55 4.54 -20.27
N HIS A 252 7.53 3.83 -19.78
CA HIS A 252 6.16 4.00 -20.25
C HIS A 252 5.63 5.40 -19.93
N ALA A 253 5.80 5.88 -18.70
CA ALA A 253 5.41 7.25 -18.31
C ALA A 253 6.03 8.32 -19.22
N ARG A 254 7.32 8.16 -19.55
CA ARG A 254 8.04 9.05 -20.47
C ARG A 254 7.48 8.97 -21.89
N LYS A 255 7.20 7.78 -22.41
CA LYS A 255 6.65 7.56 -23.76
C LYS A 255 5.30 8.24 -23.96
N ILE A 256 4.44 8.25 -22.94
CA ILE A 256 3.11 8.87 -23.01
C ILE A 256 3.08 10.33 -22.54
N GLY A 257 4.25 10.92 -22.23
CA GLY A 257 4.40 12.34 -21.93
C GLY A 257 4.05 12.77 -20.50
N ILE A 258 4.04 11.86 -19.51
CA ILE A 258 3.90 12.26 -18.10
C ILE A 258 5.19 13.00 -17.68
N PRO A 259 5.09 14.20 -17.06
CA PRO A 259 6.25 14.91 -16.55
C PRO A 259 7.09 14.05 -15.60
N GLN A 260 8.42 14.11 -15.72
CA GLN A 260 9.34 13.29 -14.92
C GLN A 260 9.16 13.44 -13.40
N GLY A 261 8.72 14.61 -12.93
CA GLY A 261 8.43 14.86 -11.51
C GLY A 261 7.14 14.20 -10.99
N ASN A 262 6.27 13.74 -11.89
CA ASN A 262 4.94 13.22 -11.58
C ASN A 262 4.92 11.68 -11.54
N THR A 263 6.05 11.00 -11.76
CA THR A 263 6.18 9.56 -11.52
C THR A 263 7.30 9.26 -10.54
N TRP A 264 6.96 8.61 -9.44
CA TRP A 264 7.91 8.32 -8.37
C TRP A 264 8.23 6.83 -8.34
N VAL A 265 9.51 6.54 -8.48
CA VAL A 265 10.11 5.28 -8.09
C VAL A 265 11.01 5.60 -6.91
N MET A 266 10.53 5.28 -5.71
CA MET A 266 11.24 5.57 -4.47
C MET A 266 12.29 4.49 -4.19
N LYS A 267 13.27 4.79 -3.35
CA LYS A 267 14.16 3.80 -2.73
C LYS A 267 13.50 3.32 -1.43
N ILE A 268 13.70 2.06 -1.07
CA ILE A 268 13.26 1.56 0.24
C ILE A 268 13.93 2.40 1.35
N GLY A 269 13.11 2.95 2.24
CA GLY A 269 13.44 3.91 3.30
C GLY A 269 13.32 5.38 2.92
N GLU A 270 13.17 5.71 1.63
CA GLU A 270 13.09 7.10 1.17
C GLU A 270 11.81 7.77 1.67
N THR A 271 11.96 9.00 2.16
CA THR A 271 10.85 9.88 2.54
C THR A 271 10.73 11.04 1.57
N ARG A 272 9.51 11.30 1.06
CA ARG A 272 9.17 12.45 0.21
C ARG A 272 8.03 13.25 0.82
N ILE A 273 7.99 14.55 0.55
CA ILE A 273 6.86 15.42 0.92
C ILE A 273 5.71 15.12 -0.04
N LEU A 274 4.49 14.99 0.50
CA LEU A 274 3.28 14.79 -0.29
C LEU A 274 2.95 16.05 -1.13
N PRO A 275 2.46 15.89 -2.38
CA PRO A 275 2.12 17.00 -3.26
C PRO A 275 0.74 17.62 -2.99
#